data_AF-A0A386TGC6-F1
#
_entry.id   AF-A0A386TGC6-F1
#
_cell.length_a   1.000
_cell.length_b   1.000
_cell.length_c   1.000
_cell.angle_alpha   90.00
_cell.angle_beta   90.00
_cell.angle_gamma   90.00
#
_symmetry.space_group_name_H-M   'P 1'
#
loop_
_entity.id
_entity.type
_entity.pdbx_description
1 polymer ?
#
loop_
_entity_poly.entity_id
_entity_poly.type
_entity_poly.pdbx_seq_one_letter_code
_entity_poly.pdbx_strand_id
1 'polypeptide(L)'
;MVVRYGEARASVCDFLKDGTRPVAKLHSAEAELKATAASLGSKFKENDALLSAEAIASFAAFVSDPKQYPNAFSKLTFAPITGYMPKLPLSEVDVSVQVDLIAKNQAKEVCGGVLLQTSKAISAKSWRDEHSLYVTSLIWMASSEFLAGHGTVDPNLCYAVDLFGKKATKAPKSYKTRVKNLEAACGEIAAMWPNIEPPADL
;
A
#
# COMPACT_ATOMS: atom_id res chain seq x y z
N MET A 1 -5.17 -4.10 17.73
CA MET A 1 -4.00 -3.48 17.09
C MET A 1 -4.40 -2.07 16.68
N VAL A 2 -3.70 -1.05 17.15
CA VAL A 2 -4.00 0.33 16.77
C VAL A 2 -3.22 0.65 15.50
N VAL A 3 -3.90 0.62 14.36
CA VAL A 3 -3.29 0.87 13.05
C VAL A 3 -3.39 2.36 12.77
N ARG A 4 -2.25 3.06 12.72
CA ARG A 4 -2.23 4.44 12.23
C ARG A 4 -2.70 4.49 10.78
N TYR A 5 -3.40 5.56 10.41
CA TYR A 5 -3.93 5.78 9.05
C TYR A 5 -5.04 4.81 8.62
N GLY A 6 -5.74 4.17 9.57
CA GLY A 6 -6.83 3.23 9.26
C GLY A 6 -7.93 3.87 8.41
N GLU A 7 -8.39 5.05 8.80
CA GLU A 7 -9.44 5.80 8.10
C GLU A 7 -9.01 6.27 6.71
N ALA A 8 -7.75 6.68 6.56
CA ALA A 8 -7.21 7.05 5.25
C ALA A 8 -7.18 5.87 4.29
N ARG A 9 -6.70 4.71 4.76
CA ARG A 9 -6.66 3.49 3.97
C ARG A 9 -8.07 3.03 3.57
N ALA A 10 -9.02 3.05 4.51
CA ALA A 10 -10.43 2.74 4.22
C ALA A 10 -11.02 3.69 3.16
N SER A 11 -10.89 5.00 3.35
CA SER A 11 -11.42 6.03 2.45
C SER A 11 -10.85 5.93 1.04
N VAL A 12 -9.53 5.71 0.91
CA VAL A 12 -8.87 5.54 -0.39
C VAL A 12 -9.32 4.23 -1.07
N CYS A 13 -9.46 3.15 -0.31
CA CYS A 13 -9.98 1.89 -0.83
C CYS A 13 -11.42 2.04 -1.33
N ASP A 14 -12.28 2.71 -0.58
CA ASP A 14 -13.67 2.97 -0.97
C ASP A 14 -13.78 3.82 -2.23
N PHE A 15 -12.94 4.85 -2.34
CA PHE A 15 -12.83 5.64 -3.57
C PHE A 15 -12.39 4.79 -4.77
N LEU A 16 -11.37 3.94 -4.63
CA LEU A 16 -10.84 3.14 -5.75
C LEU A 16 -11.82 2.05 -6.21
N LYS A 17 -12.56 1.44 -5.28
CA LYS A 17 -13.62 0.44 -5.56
C LYS A 17 -14.81 1.02 -6.30
N ASP A 18 -15.11 2.31 -6.08
CA ASP A 18 -16.18 3.00 -6.79
C ASP A 18 -15.83 3.15 -8.28
N GLY A 19 -16.68 2.63 -9.17
CA GLY A 19 -16.47 2.75 -10.62
C GLY A 19 -16.50 4.19 -11.13
N THR A 20 -17.18 5.09 -10.43
CA THR A 20 -17.30 6.51 -10.79
C THR A 20 -16.21 7.40 -10.18
N ARG A 21 -15.54 6.91 -9.12
CA ARG A 21 -14.42 7.59 -8.42
C ARG A 21 -14.64 9.08 -8.17
N PRO A 22 -15.73 9.47 -7.48
CA PRO A 22 -16.02 10.87 -7.26
C PRO A 22 -15.06 11.44 -6.21
N VAL A 23 -14.21 12.40 -6.61
CA VAL A 23 -13.23 13.04 -5.70
C VAL A 23 -13.92 13.69 -4.50
N ALA A 24 -15.18 14.11 -4.65
CA ALA A 24 -16.01 14.62 -3.56
C ALA A 24 -16.08 13.67 -2.36
N LYS A 25 -16.06 12.33 -2.56
CA LYS A 25 -16.05 11.37 -1.44
C LYS A 25 -14.79 11.49 -0.57
N LEU A 26 -13.63 11.75 -1.18
CA LEU A 26 -12.39 11.96 -0.46
C LEU A 26 -12.44 13.27 0.35
N HIS A 27 -12.95 14.36 -0.25
CA HIS A 27 -13.11 15.63 0.46
C HIS A 27 -14.11 15.56 1.61
N SER A 28 -15.21 14.82 1.45
CA SER A 28 -16.17 14.59 2.53
C SER A 28 -15.53 13.81 3.69
N ALA A 29 -14.81 12.72 3.41
CA ALA A 29 -14.11 11.95 4.43
C ALA A 29 -13.02 12.77 5.16
N GLU A 30 -12.25 13.57 4.41
CA GLU A 30 -11.29 14.51 5.00
C GLU A 30 -11.95 15.49 5.97
N ALA A 31 -13.06 16.12 5.55
CA ALA A 31 -13.76 17.11 6.35
C ALA A 31 -14.37 16.49 7.63
N GLU A 32 -14.94 15.29 7.52
CA GLU A 32 -15.50 14.55 8.65
C GLU A 32 -14.44 14.20 9.70
N LEU A 33 -13.28 13.69 9.27
CA LEU A 33 -12.18 13.38 10.18
C LEU A 33 -11.66 14.64 10.90
N LYS A 34 -11.54 15.76 10.19
CA LYS A 34 -11.13 17.03 10.80
C LYS A 34 -12.16 17.55 11.82
N ALA A 35 -13.45 17.42 11.51
CA ALA A 35 -14.53 17.89 12.38
C ALA A 35 -14.65 17.04 13.67
N THR A 36 -14.34 15.75 13.58
CA THR A 36 -14.50 14.79 14.69
C THR A 36 -13.20 14.53 15.46
N ALA A 37 -12.03 14.91 14.95
CA ALA A 37 -10.74 14.59 15.57
C ALA A 37 -10.66 14.95 17.06
N ALA A 38 -11.09 16.16 17.44
CA ALA A 38 -11.03 16.66 18.82
C ALA A 38 -11.98 15.90 19.78
N SER A 39 -13.00 15.20 19.26
CA SER A 39 -13.99 14.48 20.07
C SER A 39 -13.65 12.99 20.27
N LEU A 40 -12.55 12.48 19.71
CA LEU A 40 -12.17 11.06 19.77
C LEU A 40 -11.61 10.59 21.13
N GLY A 41 -11.57 11.47 22.13
CA GLY A 41 -11.32 11.14 23.53
C GLY A 41 -9.88 10.80 23.91
N SER A 42 -8.95 10.65 22.94
CA SER A 42 -7.52 10.47 23.22
C SER A 42 -6.65 11.22 22.23
N LYS A 43 -5.55 11.81 22.70
CA LYS A 43 -4.57 12.51 21.85
C LYS A 43 -4.04 11.65 20.71
N PHE A 44 -3.90 10.34 20.95
CA PHE A 44 -3.48 9.40 19.91
C PHE A 44 -4.51 9.35 18.78
N LYS A 45 -5.79 9.13 19.09
CA LYS A 45 -6.85 9.03 18.08
C LYS A 45 -7.08 10.35 17.36
N GLU A 46 -7.03 11.47 18.08
CA GLU A 46 -7.10 12.81 17.49
C GLU A 46 -5.97 13.00 16.45
N ASN A 47 -4.73 12.72 16.85
CA ASN A 47 -3.59 12.84 15.95
C ASN A 47 -3.68 11.86 14.76
N ASP A 48 -4.16 10.64 14.98
CA ASP A 48 -4.36 9.66 13.91
C ASP A 48 -5.44 10.10 12.90
N ALA A 49 -6.55 10.68 13.38
CA ALA A 49 -7.60 11.24 12.52
C ALA A 49 -7.07 12.42 11.69
N LEU A 50 -6.30 13.33 12.29
CA LEU A 50 -5.69 14.45 11.58
C LEU A 50 -4.67 13.98 10.53
N LEU A 51 -3.83 13.02 10.87
CA LEU A 51 -2.88 12.42 9.94
C LEU A 51 -3.59 11.64 8.81
N SER A 52 -4.71 10.99 9.11
CA SER A 52 -5.54 10.33 8.12
C SER A 52 -6.18 11.33 7.15
N ALA A 53 -6.73 12.43 7.69
CA ALA A 53 -7.27 13.51 6.87
C ALA A 53 -6.21 14.11 5.94
N GLU A 54 -4.98 14.31 6.43
CA GLU A 54 -3.86 14.78 5.60
C GLU A 54 -3.52 13.79 4.46
N ALA A 55 -3.50 12.49 4.75
CA ALA A 55 -3.25 11.46 3.74
C ALA A 55 -4.35 11.43 2.67
N ILE A 56 -5.62 11.55 3.08
CA ILE A 56 -6.77 11.62 2.17
C ILE A 56 -6.67 12.87 1.28
N ALA A 57 -6.37 14.03 1.87
CA ALA A 57 -6.20 15.27 1.13
C ALA A 57 -5.06 15.18 0.09
N SER A 58 -3.93 14.56 0.49
CA SER A 58 -2.80 14.34 -0.41
C SER A 58 -3.16 13.41 -1.56
N PHE A 59 -3.90 12.33 -1.28
CA PHE A 59 -4.40 11.43 -2.32
C PHE A 59 -5.45 12.09 -3.23
N ALA A 60 -6.35 12.91 -2.69
CA ALA A 60 -7.31 13.69 -3.47
C ALA A 60 -6.59 14.60 -4.49
N ALA A 61 -5.54 15.31 -4.04
CA ALA A 61 -4.71 16.11 -4.93
C ALA A 61 -3.99 15.26 -5.99
N PHE A 62 -3.52 14.06 -5.63
CA PHE A 62 -2.89 13.12 -6.56
C PHE A 62 -3.86 12.67 -7.66
N VAL A 63 -5.09 12.27 -7.32
CA VAL A 63 -6.07 11.79 -8.31
C VAL A 63 -6.61 12.92 -9.20
N SER A 64 -6.59 14.16 -8.73
CA SER A 64 -6.96 15.34 -9.52
C SER A 64 -5.89 15.81 -10.49
N ASP A 65 -4.64 15.36 -10.36
CA ASP A 65 -3.55 15.71 -11.28
C ASP A 65 -3.36 14.62 -12.36
N PRO A 66 -3.77 14.85 -13.62
CA PRO A 66 -3.66 13.86 -14.69
C PRO A 66 -2.20 13.56 -15.08
N LYS A 67 -1.22 14.38 -14.66
CA LYS A 67 0.21 14.08 -14.89
C LYS A 67 0.74 13.05 -13.91
N GLN A 68 0.14 12.93 -12.73
CA GLN A 68 0.57 12.02 -11.66
C GLN A 68 -0.31 10.78 -11.59
N TYR A 69 -1.64 10.95 -11.70
CA TYR A 69 -2.58 9.84 -11.65
C TYR A 69 -2.45 8.94 -12.88
N PRO A 70 -2.15 7.64 -12.73
CA PRO A 70 -1.96 6.78 -13.88
C PRO A 70 -3.25 6.64 -14.69
N ASN A 71 -3.22 7.05 -15.97
CA ASN A 71 -4.32 6.82 -16.91
C ASN A 71 -4.74 5.34 -17.02
N ALA A 72 -3.88 4.41 -16.63
CA ALA A 72 -4.22 2.99 -16.54
C ALA A 72 -5.33 2.73 -15.51
N PHE A 73 -5.37 3.47 -14.39
CA PHE A 73 -6.31 3.22 -13.30
C PHE A 73 -7.75 3.38 -13.77
N SER A 74 -8.07 4.33 -14.67
CA SER A 74 -9.43 4.51 -15.19
C SER A 74 -9.97 3.29 -15.95
N LYS A 75 -9.09 2.39 -16.41
CA LYS A 75 -9.44 1.15 -17.12
C LYS A 75 -9.45 -0.08 -16.23
N LEU A 76 -9.13 0.08 -14.95
CA LEU A 76 -9.07 -1.02 -13.98
C LEU A 76 -10.30 -0.97 -13.08
N THR A 77 -10.76 -2.14 -12.65
CA THR A 77 -11.66 -2.27 -11.51
C THR A 77 -10.86 -2.69 -10.29
N PHE A 78 -11.28 -2.24 -9.11
CA PHE A 78 -10.62 -2.56 -7.86
C PHE A 78 -11.59 -3.33 -6.95
N ALA A 79 -11.08 -4.38 -6.30
CA ALA A 79 -11.83 -5.17 -5.35
C ALA A 79 -11.03 -5.28 -4.04
N PRO A 80 -11.70 -5.36 -2.88
CA PRO A 80 -10.99 -5.65 -1.63
C PRO A 80 -10.41 -7.07 -1.68
N ILE A 81 -9.33 -7.29 -0.92
CA ILE A 81 -8.91 -8.67 -0.62
C ILE A 81 -9.88 -9.24 0.41
N THR A 82 -10.59 -10.29 0.00
CA THR A 82 -11.47 -11.06 0.88
C THR A 82 -10.70 -12.29 1.36
N GLY A 83 -10.22 -12.26 2.60
CA GLY A 83 -9.53 -13.40 3.22
C GLY A 83 -8.14 -13.05 3.75
N TYR A 84 -7.48 -14.08 4.28
CA TYR A 84 -6.12 -13.97 4.79
C TYR A 84 -5.12 -14.15 3.63
N MET A 85 -4.21 -13.19 3.46
CA MET A 85 -3.04 -13.36 2.61
C MET A 85 -2.00 -14.17 3.39
N PRO A 86 -1.60 -15.37 2.92
CA PRO A 86 -0.51 -16.10 3.54
C PRO A 86 0.78 -15.29 3.53
N LYS A 87 1.68 -15.65 4.44
CA LYS A 87 3.00 -15.03 4.48
C LYS A 87 3.83 -15.53 3.30
N LEU A 88 4.64 -14.65 2.74
CA LEU A 88 5.59 -14.98 1.69
C LEU A 88 6.89 -15.46 2.34
N PRO A 89 7.28 -16.73 2.18
CA PRO A 89 8.57 -17.19 2.66
C PRO A 89 9.68 -16.54 1.83
N LEU A 90 10.62 -15.87 2.49
CA LEU A 90 11.80 -15.26 1.87
C LEU A 90 13.04 -15.67 2.67
N SER A 91 13.82 -16.59 2.12
CA SER A 91 14.87 -17.28 2.89
C SER A 91 14.25 -17.92 4.15
N GLU A 92 14.84 -17.73 5.32
CA GLU A 92 14.41 -18.33 6.60
C GLU A 92 13.40 -17.47 7.37
N VAL A 93 12.80 -16.45 6.75
CA VAL A 93 11.79 -15.59 7.38
C VAL A 93 10.49 -15.56 6.60
N ASP A 94 9.39 -15.46 7.35
CA ASP A 94 8.06 -15.26 6.79
C ASP A 94 7.71 -13.76 6.72
N VAL A 95 7.53 -13.24 5.51
CA VAL A 95 7.18 -11.83 5.30
C VAL A 95 5.69 -11.67 5.04
N SER A 96 5.02 -10.90 5.90
CA SER A 96 3.62 -10.52 5.69
C SER A 96 3.51 -9.33 4.72
N VAL A 97 2.96 -9.58 3.53
CA VAL A 97 2.67 -8.53 2.54
C VAL A 97 1.17 -8.22 2.55
N GLN A 98 0.80 -7.10 3.17
CA GLN A 98 -0.60 -6.69 3.27
C GLN A 98 -1.00 -5.85 2.05
N VAL A 99 -1.54 -6.52 1.04
CA VAL A 99 -2.15 -5.87 -0.13
C VAL A 99 -3.53 -5.34 0.23
N ASP A 100 -3.84 -4.12 -0.19
CA ASP A 100 -5.07 -3.41 0.14
C ASP A 100 -6.21 -3.70 -0.83
N LEU A 101 -5.89 -3.80 -2.13
CA LEU A 101 -6.85 -4.03 -3.19
C LEU A 101 -6.28 -4.96 -4.26
N ILE A 102 -7.18 -5.62 -4.97
CA ILE A 102 -6.91 -6.33 -6.22
C ILE A 102 -7.30 -5.40 -7.37
N ALA A 103 -6.34 -5.02 -8.19
CA ALA A 103 -6.58 -4.36 -9.46
C ALA A 103 -6.86 -5.40 -10.55
N LYS A 104 -7.95 -5.24 -11.31
CA LYS A 104 -8.35 -6.16 -12.38
C LYS A 104 -8.51 -5.43 -13.70
N ASN A 105 -8.03 -6.05 -14.77
CA ASN A 105 -8.37 -5.67 -16.13
C ASN A 105 -9.25 -6.77 -16.74
N GLN A 106 -10.56 -6.56 -16.69
CA GLN A 106 -11.54 -7.54 -17.15
C GLN A 106 -11.39 -7.89 -18.63
N ALA A 107 -10.97 -6.93 -19.47
CA ALA A 107 -10.80 -7.16 -20.91
C ALA A 107 -9.61 -8.09 -21.24
N LYS A 108 -8.67 -8.27 -20.31
CA LYS A 108 -7.46 -9.07 -20.50
C LYS A 108 -7.36 -10.28 -19.55
N GLU A 109 -8.35 -10.46 -18.67
CA GLU A 109 -8.35 -11.50 -17.62
C GLU A 109 -7.06 -11.52 -16.76
N VAL A 110 -6.47 -10.34 -16.54
CA VAL A 110 -5.28 -10.16 -15.69
C VAL A 110 -5.60 -9.38 -14.42
N CYS A 111 -4.85 -9.66 -13.37
CA CYS A 111 -4.96 -8.98 -12.08
C CYS A 111 -3.59 -8.58 -11.48
N GLY A 112 -3.60 -7.81 -10.41
CA GLY A 112 -2.42 -7.47 -9.63
C GLY A 112 -2.78 -6.84 -8.28
N GLY A 113 -1.84 -6.83 -7.34
CA GLY A 113 -2.05 -6.25 -6.02
C GLY A 113 -1.78 -4.75 -5.95
N VAL A 114 -2.50 -4.03 -5.11
CA VAL A 114 -2.26 -2.62 -4.79
C VAL A 114 -2.05 -2.46 -3.31
N LEU A 115 -0.96 -1.79 -2.92
CA LEU A 115 -0.67 -1.44 -1.53
C LEU A 115 -0.58 0.07 -1.38
N LEU A 116 -1.27 0.61 -0.37
CA LEU A 116 -1.25 2.02 -0.01
C LEU A 116 -0.12 2.27 1.01
N GLN A 117 0.88 3.05 0.60
CA GLN A 117 2.00 3.43 1.45
C GLN A 117 1.66 4.74 2.19
N THR A 118 1.66 4.68 3.52
CA THR A 118 1.36 5.81 4.42
C THR A 118 2.61 6.35 5.14
N SER A 119 3.81 5.91 4.75
CA SER A 119 5.05 6.30 5.43
C SER A 119 5.42 7.75 5.14
N LYS A 120 5.39 8.61 6.18
CA LYS A 120 5.97 9.97 6.14
C LYS A 120 7.47 10.00 6.47
N ALA A 121 8.00 8.95 7.09
CA ALA A 121 9.35 8.94 7.68
C ALA A 121 10.49 9.08 6.65
N ILE A 122 10.26 8.67 5.41
CA ILE A 122 11.26 8.78 4.35
C ILE A 122 11.15 10.19 3.74
N SER A 123 12.05 11.12 4.04
CA SER A 123 11.95 12.48 3.48
C SER A 123 12.54 12.59 2.06
N ALA A 124 13.57 11.81 1.74
CA ALA A 124 14.24 11.88 0.45
C ALA A 124 13.42 11.18 -0.67
N LYS A 125 13.13 11.93 -1.74
CA LYS A 125 12.39 11.42 -2.90
C LYS A 125 13.05 10.19 -3.53
N SER A 126 14.38 10.20 -3.70
CA SER A 126 15.12 9.07 -4.27
C SER A 126 14.95 7.79 -3.45
N TRP A 127 14.95 7.92 -2.12
CA TRP A 127 14.73 6.79 -1.23
C TRP A 127 13.29 6.28 -1.28
N ARG A 128 12.29 7.17 -1.35
CA ARG A 128 10.89 6.77 -1.57
C ARG A 128 10.73 5.98 -2.84
N ASP A 129 11.28 6.50 -3.94
CA ASP A 129 11.21 5.88 -5.25
C ASP A 129 11.82 4.47 -5.23
N GLU A 130 13.00 4.30 -4.65
CA GLU A 130 13.64 2.99 -4.54
C GLU A 130 12.89 2.04 -3.59
N HIS A 131 12.43 2.54 -2.44
CA HIS A 131 11.63 1.77 -1.49
C HIS A 131 10.34 1.25 -2.13
N SER A 132 9.62 2.06 -2.89
CA SER A 132 8.42 1.63 -3.61
C SER A 132 8.72 0.52 -4.62
N LEU A 133 9.91 0.46 -5.22
CA LEU A 133 10.29 -0.61 -6.15
C LEU A 133 10.52 -1.96 -5.44
N TYR A 134 11.03 -1.95 -4.21
CA TYR A 134 11.09 -3.15 -3.38
C TYR A 134 9.69 -3.61 -2.96
N VAL A 135 8.86 -2.67 -2.51
CA VAL A 135 7.47 -2.95 -2.12
C VAL A 135 6.68 -3.53 -3.29
N THR A 136 6.78 -2.97 -4.50
CA THR A 136 6.08 -3.53 -5.67
C THR A 136 6.60 -4.89 -6.09
N SER A 137 7.89 -5.18 -5.86
CA SER A 137 8.45 -6.52 -6.08
C SER A 137 7.82 -7.54 -5.11
N LEU A 138 7.69 -7.19 -3.83
CA LEU A 138 7.01 -8.02 -2.82
C LEU A 138 5.52 -8.22 -3.13
N ILE A 139 4.82 -7.14 -3.52
CA ILE A 139 3.41 -7.21 -3.94
C ILE A 139 3.27 -8.18 -5.11
N TRP A 140 4.15 -8.09 -6.11
CA TRP A 140 4.09 -8.97 -7.26
C TRP A 140 4.32 -10.43 -6.87
N MET A 141 5.34 -10.74 -6.05
CA MET A 141 5.58 -12.09 -5.54
C MET A 141 4.37 -12.66 -4.80
N ALA A 142 3.88 -11.93 -3.79
CA ALA A 142 2.71 -12.34 -3.01
C ALA A 142 1.46 -12.46 -3.89
N SER A 143 1.27 -11.54 -4.84
CA SER A 143 0.12 -11.59 -5.75
C SER A 143 0.18 -12.82 -6.65
N SER A 144 1.36 -13.13 -7.21
CA SER A 144 1.57 -14.31 -8.07
C SER A 144 1.25 -15.62 -7.35
N GLU A 145 1.46 -15.68 -6.03
CA GLU A 145 1.15 -16.86 -5.23
C GLU A 145 -0.34 -16.92 -4.84
N PHE A 146 -0.93 -15.78 -4.44
CA PHE A 146 -2.23 -15.78 -3.75
C PHE A 146 -3.41 -15.24 -4.56
N LEU A 147 -3.16 -14.54 -5.67
CA LEU A 147 -4.20 -13.95 -6.51
C LEU A 147 -4.47 -14.72 -7.81
N ALA A 148 -3.86 -15.90 -8.00
CA ALA A 148 -4.05 -16.71 -9.21
C ALA A 148 -5.54 -17.05 -9.48
N GLY A 149 -6.36 -17.18 -8.45
CA GLY A 149 -7.82 -17.38 -8.56
C GLY A 149 -8.60 -16.16 -9.06
N HIS A 150 -7.96 -15.01 -9.23
CA HIS A 150 -8.56 -13.77 -9.72
C HIS A 150 -8.16 -13.39 -11.15
N GLY A 151 -7.35 -14.22 -11.82
CA GLY A 151 -6.82 -14.00 -13.16
C GLY A 151 -5.31 -14.16 -13.21
N THR A 152 -4.72 -14.05 -14.40
CA THR A 152 -3.26 -14.11 -14.55
C THR A 152 -2.63 -12.86 -13.93
N VAL A 153 -1.66 -13.02 -13.04
CA VAL A 153 -1.02 -11.88 -12.37
C VAL A 153 -0.10 -11.15 -13.33
N ASP A 154 -0.37 -9.87 -13.59
CA ASP A 154 0.46 -8.98 -14.41
C ASP A 154 1.24 -8.02 -13.49
N PRO A 155 2.59 -8.00 -13.56
CA PRO A 155 3.40 -7.07 -12.77
C PRO A 155 3.06 -5.59 -13.07
N ASN A 156 2.55 -5.27 -14.26
CA ASN A 156 2.11 -3.91 -14.59
C ASN A 156 0.81 -3.50 -13.89
N LEU A 157 0.13 -4.44 -13.23
CA LEU A 157 -1.02 -4.21 -12.37
C LEU A 157 -0.68 -4.28 -10.88
N CYS A 158 0.59 -4.53 -10.54
CA CYS A 158 1.07 -4.51 -9.16
C CYS A 158 1.58 -3.10 -8.82
N TYR A 159 0.90 -2.41 -7.90
CA TYR A 159 1.19 -1.01 -7.56
C TYR A 159 1.46 -0.79 -6.08
N ALA A 160 2.45 0.07 -5.80
CA ALA A 160 2.57 0.74 -4.52
C ALA A 160 2.17 2.21 -4.71
N VAL A 161 1.18 2.66 -3.96
CA VAL A 161 0.62 4.02 -4.04
C VAL A 161 1.06 4.79 -2.80
N ASP A 162 2.03 5.69 -2.97
CA ASP A 162 2.48 6.59 -1.90
C ASP A 162 1.50 7.76 -1.78
N LEU A 163 0.72 7.75 -0.70
CA LEU A 163 -0.31 8.76 -0.48
C LEU A 163 0.30 10.15 -0.28
N PHE A 164 1.47 10.24 0.36
CA PHE A 164 2.16 11.51 0.62
C PHE A 164 3.09 11.92 -0.51
N GLY A 165 3.77 10.93 -1.11
CA GLY A 165 4.61 11.12 -2.30
C GLY A 165 3.83 11.37 -3.59
N LYS A 166 2.50 11.21 -3.56
CA LYS A 166 1.57 11.40 -4.69
C LYS A 166 2.03 10.66 -5.94
N LYS A 167 2.38 9.39 -5.75
CA LYS A 167 2.95 8.57 -6.82
C LYS A 167 2.47 7.13 -6.73
N ALA A 168 2.11 6.58 -7.88
CA ALA A 168 1.88 5.16 -8.04
C ALA A 168 3.08 4.54 -8.78
N THR A 169 3.77 3.64 -8.10
CA THR A 169 4.93 2.92 -8.65
C THR A 169 4.48 1.52 -9.04
N LYS A 170 4.92 1.03 -10.21
CA LYS A 170 4.65 -0.33 -10.69
C LYS A 170 5.75 -1.31 -10.26
N ALA A 171 5.47 -2.60 -10.33
CA ALA A 171 6.54 -3.61 -10.25
C ALA A 171 7.56 -3.39 -11.39
N PRO A 172 8.86 -3.37 -11.08
CA PRO A 172 9.88 -3.15 -12.09
C PRO A 172 10.08 -4.38 -12.98
N LYS A 173 10.49 -4.16 -14.24
CA LYS A 173 10.94 -5.26 -15.12
C LYS A 173 12.15 -6.00 -14.55
N SER A 174 13.00 -5.29 -13.81
CA SER A 174 14.19 -5.81 -13.13
C SER A 174 13.89 -6.26 -11.69
N TYR A 175 12.73 -6.87 -11.44
CA TYR A 175 12.38 -7.37 -10.11
C TYR A 175 13.39 -8.41 -9.60
N LYS A 176 14.02 -9.22 -10.46
CA LYS A 176 14.92 -10.32 -10.06
C LYS A 176 16.06 -9.85 -9.15
N THR A 177 16.71 -8.73 -9.51
CA THR A 177 17.78 -8.15 -8.67
C THR A 177 17.24 -7.71 -7.31
N ARG A 178 16.03 -7.15 -7.28
CA ARG A 178 15.40 -6.71 -6.03
C ARG A 178 14.97 -7.89 -5.16
N VAL A 179 14.46 -8.96 -5.76
CA VAL A 179 14.14 -10.22 -5.06
C VAL A 179 15.41 -10.79 -4.42
N LYS A 180 16.52 -10.87 -5.17
CA LYS A 180 17.80 -11.32 -4.61
C LYS A 180 18.26 -10.47 -3.42
N ASN A 181 18.12 -9.15 -3.51
CA ASN A 181 18.47 -8.25 -2.40
C ASN A 181 17.53 -8.44 -1.20
N LEU A 182 16.24 -8.68 -1.43
CA LEU A 182 15.27 -8.97 -0.37
C LEU A 182 15.61 -10.30 0.33
N GLU A 183 15.91 -11.34 -0.44
CA GLU A 183 16.34 -12.64 0.09
C GLU A 183 17.62 -12.52 0.91
N ALA A 184 18.62 -11.78 0.42
CA ALA A 184 19.86 -11.54 1.16
C ALA A 184 19.61 -10.81 2.48
N ALA A 185 18.84 -9.73 2.47
CA ALA A 185 18.50 -8.99 3.69
C ALA A 185 17.70 -9.84 4.69
N CYS A 186 16.76 -10.65 4.19
CA CYS A 186 15.98 -11.59 4.98
C CYS A 186 16.86 -12.69 5.60
N GLY A 187 17.84 -13.21 4.85
CA GLY A 187 18.84 -14.15 5.36
C GLY A 187 19.74 -13.55 6.44
N GLU A 188 20.18 -12.31 6.29
CA GLU A 188 20.92 -11.58 7.32
C GLU A 188 20.09 -11.41 8.61
N ILE A 189 18.82 -11.03 8.46
CA ILE A 189 17.88 -10.92 9.60
C ILE A 189 17.76 -12.26 10.32
N ALA A 190 17.56 -13.37 9.59
CA ALA A 190 17.46 -14.70 10.17
C ALA A 190 18.74 -15.12 10.92
N ALA A 191 19.91 -14.82 10.36
CA ALA A 191 21.20 -15.13 10.97
C ALA A 191 21.45 -14.33 12.26
N MET A 192 20.96 -13.10 12.32
CA MET A 192 21.15 -12.21 13.46
C MET A 192 20.13 -12.43 14.58
N TRP A 193 18.90 -12.85 14.26
CA TRP A 193 17.78 -12.94 15.22
C TRP A 193 18.11 -13.71 16.51
N PRO A 194 18.78 -14.88 16.47
CA PRO A 194 19.11 -15.64 17.68
C PRO A 194 20.08 -14.91 18.63
N ASN A 195 20.81 -13.91 18.13
CA ASN A 195 21.83 -13.17 18.88
C ASN A 195 21.32 -11.83 19.44
N ILE A 196 20.03 -11.53 19.30
CA ILE A 196 19.42 -10.29 19.78
C ILE A 196 18.57 -10.61 20.99
N GLU A 197 18.97 -10.12 22.15
CA GLU A 197 18.10 -10.10 23.34
C GLU A 197 17.09 -8.95 23.20
N PRO A 198 15.78 -9.22 23.38
CA PRO A 198 14.81 -8.14 23.45
C PRO A 198 15.16 -7.22 24.63
N PRO A 199 14.97 -5.89 24.49
CA PRO A 199 15.20 -4.98 25.60
C PRO A 199 14.38 -5.43 26.80
N ALA A 200 14.98 -5.43 27.99
CA ALA A 200 14.24 -5.68 29.23
C ALA A 200 13.13 -4.63 29.32
N ASP A 201 11.88 -5.08 29.19
CA ASP A 201 10.70 -4.23 29.25
C ASP A 201 10.78 -3.33 30.51
N LEU A 202 10.80 -2.00 30.33
CA LEU A 202 10.69 -0.99 31.40
C LEU A 202 9.23 -0.56 31.59
#